data_AF-A0A2N2RIN7-F1
#
_entry.id   AF-A0A2N2RIN7-F1
#
_cell.length_a   1.000
_cell.length_b   1.000
_cell.length_c   1.000
_cell.angle_alpha   90.00
_cell.angle_beta   90.00
_cell.angle_gamma   90.00
#
_symmetry.space_group_name_H-M   'P 1'
#
loop_
_entity.id
_entity.type
_entity.pdbx_description
1 polymer ?
#
loop_
_entity_poly.entity_id
_entity_poly.type
_entity_poly.pdbx_seq_one_letter_code
_entity_poly.pdbx_strand_id
1 'polypeptide(L)' 'MLLEAAWDVKNQKAVSRTKFKFDWMIVACAASRNVQRIYSDDGDILRCATQVPIQTVKQADLPVPSSARQLRIPDTD' A
#
# COMPACT_ATOMS: atom_id res chain seq x y z
N MET A 1 13.35 -9.72 -18.85
CA MET A 1 12.37 -10.55 -18.14
C MET A 1 12.17 -9.96 -16.75
N LEU A 2 11.00 -9.36 -16.47
CA LEU A 2 10.70 -8.83 -15.11
C LEU A 2 9.24 -9.08 -14.70
N LEU A 3 8.31 -9.11 -15.66
CA LEU A 3 6.86 -9.08 -15.37
C LEU A 3 6.25 -10.44 -14.99
N GLU A 4 6.71 -11.52 -15.61
CA GLU A 4 6.17 -12.88 -15.36
C GLU A 4 6.90 -13.60 -14.23
N ALA A 5 8.18 -13.27 -13.99
CA ALA A 5 9.00 -13.93 -12.97
C ALA A 5 8.63 -13.52 -11.53
N ALA A 6 8.05 -12.33 -11.34
CA ALA A 6 7.52 -11.87 -10.05
C ALA A 6 6.12 -12.43 -9.73
N TRP A 7 5.58 -13.30 -10.59
CA TRP A 7 4.25 -13.88 -10.45
C TRP A 7 4.26 -15.02 -9.41
N ASP A 8 3.98 -14.67 -8.16
CA ASP A 8 3.75 -15.65 -7.11
C ASP A 8 2.45 -16.43 -7.37
N VAL A 9 2.61 -17.63 -7.93
CA VAL A 9 1.53 -18.56 -8.27
C VAL A 9 0.68 -18.96 -7.05
N LYS A 10 1.21 -18.81 -5.83
CA LYS A 10 0.60 -19.35 -4.60
C LYS A 10 -0.42 -18.42 -3.94
N ASN A 11 -0.44 -17.14 -4.30
CA ASN A 11 -1.19 -16.08 -3.59
C ASN A 11 -2.39 -15.52 -4.39
N GLN A 12 -3.01 -16.32 -5.26
CA GLN A 12 -4.15 -15.89 -6.09
C GLN A 12 -5.43 -15.57 -5.25
N LYS A 13 -5.47 -14.38 -4.64
CA LYS A 13 -6.73 -13.62 -4.62
C LYS A 13 -7.08 -13.31 -6.08
N ALA A 14 -8.37 -13.34 -6.43
CA ALA A 14 -8.85 -12.99 -7.77
C ALA A 14 -8.62 -11.49 -8.05
N VAL A 15 -7.38 -11.10 -8.29
CA VAL A 15 -6.99 -9.75 -8.69
C VAL A 15 -7.21 -9.66 -10.19
N SER A 16 -8.11 -8.78 -10.62
CA SER A 16 -8.31 -8.54 -12.05
C SER A 16 -7.03 -7.96 -12.65
N ARG A 17 -6.67 -8.39 -13.86
CA ARG A 17 -5.50 -7.87 -14.61
C ARG A 17 -5.50 -6.34 -14.69
N THR A 18 -6.68 -5.74 -14.75
CA THR A 18 -6.87 -4.30 -14.78
C THR A 18 -6.43 -3.63 -13.47
N LYS A 19 -6.85 -4.15 -12.30
CA LYS A 19 -6.42 -3.62 -11.00
C LYS A 19 -4.90 -3.68 -10.86
N PHE A 20 -4.31 -4.84 -11.18
CA PHE A 20 -2.86 -5.04 -11.12
C PHE A 20 -2.07 -4.01 -11.94
N LYS A 21 -2.56 -3.67 -13.14
CA LYS A 21 -1.93 -2.63 -13.97
C LYS A 21 -1.97 -1.25 -13.31
N PHE A 22 -3.08 -0.90 -12.66
CA PHE A 22 -3.22 0.38 -11.98
C PHE A 22 -2.27 0.51 -10.79
N ASP A 23 -2.10 -0.54 -9.99
CA ASP A 23 -1.17 -0.54 -8.85
C ASP A 23 0.27 -0.23 -9.31
N TRP A 24 0.70 -0.85 -10.42
CA TRP A 24 2.00 -0.56 -11.04
C TRP A 24 2.11 0.84 -11.62
N MET A 25 1.04 1.37 -12.23
CA MET A 25 1.02 2.74 -12.73
C MET A 25 1.21 3.76 -11.61
N ILE A 26 0.61 3.52 -10.43
CA ILE A 26 0.78 4.36 -9.24
C ILE A 26 2.25 4.35 -8.81
N VAL A 27 2.85 3.17 -8.65
CA VAL A 27 4.25 3.03 -8.24
C VAL A 27 5.21 3.64 -9.27
N ALA A 28 4.97 3.44 -10.56
CA ALA A 28 5.78 4.02 -11.63
C ALA A 28 5.72 5.57 -11.64
N CYS A 29 4.55 6.15 -11.39
CA CYS A 29 4.37 7.59 -11.27
C CYS A 29 5.09 8.19 -10.05
N ALA A 30 5.15 7.45 -8.93
CA ALA A 30 5.89 7.85 -7.75
C ALA A 30 7.40 7.77 -7.98
N ALA A 31 7.87 6.69 -8.62
CA ALA A 31 9.27 6.49 -8.95
C ALA A 31 9.79 7.54 -9.93
N SER A 32 9.02 7.88 -10.97
CA SER A 32 9.42 8.89 -11.96
C SER A 32 9.57 10.30 -11.38
N ARG A 33 8.94 10.56 -10.23
CA ARG A 33 9.03 11.81 -9.48
C ARG A 33 10.02 11.72 -8.29
N ASN A 34 10.73 10.62 -8.18
CA ASN A 34 11.68 10.36 -7.09
C ASN A 34 11.06 10.54 -5.69
N VAL A 35 9.79 10.12 -5.55
CA VAL A 35 9.05 10.20 -4.29
C VAL A 35 9.58 9.14 -3.32
N GLN A 36 9.81 9.53 -2.07
CA GLN A 36 10.35 8.63 -1.05
C GLN A 36 9.28 7.73 -0.41
N ARG A 37 8.03 8.18 -0.37
CA ARG A 37 6.93 7.53 0.37
C ARG A 37 5.59 7.56 -0.37
N ILE A 38 4.88 6.43 -0.34
CA ILE A 38 3.47 6.29 -0.72
C ILE A 38 2.65 6.03 0.55
N TYR A 39 1.55 6.76 0.72
CA TYR A 39 0.60 6.51 1.81
C TYR A 39 -0.57 5.71 1.26
N SER A 40 -0.71 4.44 1.68
CA SER A 40 -1.76 3.55 1.21
C SER A 40 -1.94 2.35 2.15
N ASP A 41 -3.19 1.96 2.39
CA ASP A 41 -3.54 0.72 3.08
C ASP A 41 -3.68 -0.47 2.11
N ASP A 42 -3.57 -0.25 0.79
CA ASP A 42 -3.66 -1.33 -0.20
C ASP A 42 -2.37 -2.19 -0.19
N GLY A 43 -2.55 -3.48 0.15
CA GLY A 43 -1.47 -4.46 0.17
C GLY A 43 -0.88 -4.77 -1.22
N ASP A 44 -1.63 -4.58 -2.31
CA ASP A 44 -1.12 -4.72 -3.68
C ASP A 44 -0.11 -3.61 -4.01
N ILE A 45 -0.42 -2.35 -3.64
CA ILE A 45 0.48 -1.21 -3.79
C ILE A 45 1.74 -1.40 -2.95
N LEU A 46 1.60 -1.85 -1.70
CA LEU A 46 2.74 -2.20 -0.85
C LEU A 46 3.66 -3.23 -1.54
N ARG A 47 3.09 -4.33 -2.07
CA ARG A 47 3.85 -5.37 -2.78
C ARG A 47 4.55 -4.85 -4.04
N CYS A 48 3.90 -3.97 -4.81
CA CYS A 48 4.53 -3.37 -5.98
C CYS A 48 5.65 -2.40 -5.58
N ALA A 49 5.43 -1.61 -4.54
CA ALA A 49 6.41 -0.65 -4.03
C ALA A 49 7.66 -1.32 -3.45
N THR A 50 7.58 -2.52 -2.88
CA THR A 50 8.79 -3.24 -2.41
C THR A 50 9.75 -3.65 -3.53
N GLN A 51 9.32 -3.61 -4.80
CA GLN A 51 10.19 -3.87 -5.95
C GLN A 51 11.03 -2.65 -6.35
N VAL A 52 10.80 -1.48 -5.73
CA VAL A 52 11.50 -0.23 -5.98
C VAL A 52 11.91 0.41 -4.63
N PRO A 53 12.82 1.38 -4.59
CA PRO A 53 13.25 2.01 -3.33
C PRO A 53 12.21 3.04 -2.82
N ILE A 54 10.94 2.67 -2.72
CA ILE A 54 9.85 3.52 -2.23
C ILE A 54 9.22 2.87 -1.00
N GLN A 55 9.17 3.62 0.10
CA GLN A 55 8.52 3.16 1.33
C GLN A 55 7.00 3.33 1.21
N THR A 56 6.22 2.31 1.57
CA THR A 56 4.77 2.45 1.75
C THR A 56 4.43 2.58 3.23
N VAL A 57 3.58 3.53 3.59
CA VAL A 57 3.15 3.80 4.96
C VAL A 57 1.64 3.62 5.05
N LYS A 58 1.18 2.81 6.01
CA LYS A 58 -0.25 2.60 6.25
C LYS A 58 -0.81 3.70 7.14
N GLN A 59 -2.12 3.92 7.07
CA GLN A 59 -2.79 4.88 7.94
C GLN A 59 -2.62 4.50 9.43
N ALA A 60 -2.62 3.20 9.74
CA ALA A 60 -2.42 2.69 11.11
C ALA A 60 -1.02 2.99 11.68
N ASP A 61 -0.02 3.22 10.82
CA ASP A 61 1.36 3.53 11.23
C ASP A 61 1.55 5.05 11.45
N LEU A 62 0.55 5.86 11.13
CA LEU A 62 0.63 7.30 11.31
C LEU A 62 0.47 7.67 12.79
N PRO A 63 1.23 8.66 13.27
CA PRO A 63 1.07 9.15 14.63
C PRO A 63 -0.34 9.73 14.80
N VAL A 64 -1.07 9.21 15.79
CA VAL A 64 -2.37 9.77 16.16
C VAL A 64 -2.12 11.03 17.02
N PRO A 65 -2.74 12.17 16.68
CA PRO A 65 -2.67 13.36 17.53
C PRO A 65 -3.11 13.03 18.95
N SER A 66 -2.42 13.56 19.96
CA SER A 66 -2.75 13.31 21.37
C SER A 66 -4.19 13.72 21.71
N SER A 67 -4.72 14.75 21.03
CA SER A 67 -6.11 15.22 21.16
C SER A 67 -7.16 14.25 20.61
N ALA A 68 -6.79 13.35 19.71
CA ALA A 68 -7.70 12.42 19.04
C ALA A 68 -7.70 11.02 19.68
N ARG A 69 -6.96 10.82 20.79
CA ARG A 69 -6.90 9.54 21.48
C ARG A 69 -8.23 9.31 22.23
N GLN A 70 -9.00 8.32 21.79
CA GLN A 70 -10.15 7.80 22.53
C GLN A 70 -9.66 7.21 23.87
N LEU A 71 -9.93 7.88 24.98
CA LEU A 71 -9.48 7.45 26.32
C LEU A 71 -10.48 6.52 27.03
N ARG A 72 -11.74 6.52 26.60
CA ARG A 72 -12.83 5.74 27.19
C ARG A 72 -13.68 5.13 26.09
N ILE A 73 -14.14 3.90 26.31
CA ILE A 73 -15.21 3.30 25.51
C ILE A 73 -16.51 3.97 25.98
N PRO A 74 -17.39 4.44 25.07
CA PRO A 74 -18.67 5.00 25.49
C PRO A 74 -19.46 3.95 26.26
N ASP A 75 -20.00 4.32 27.42
CA ASP A 75 -20.93 3.45 28.14
C ASP A 75 -22.14 3.19 27.23
N THR A 76 -22.49 1.92 27.05
CA THR A 76 -23.72 1.53 26.35
C THR A 76 -24.87 1.63 27.34
N ASP A 77 -25.71 2.66 27.19
CA ASP A 77 -27.06 2.71 27.80
C ASP A 77 -28.01 1.70 27.13
#